data_AF-A0A7M3X961-F1
#
_entry.id   AF-A0A7M3X961-F1
#
_cell.length_a   1.000
_cell.length_b   1.000
_cell.length_c   1.000
_cell.angle_alpha   90.00
_cell.angle_beta   90.00
_cell.angle_gamma   90.00
#
_symmetry.space_group_name_H-M   'P 1'
#
loop_
_entity.id
_entity.type
_entity.pdbx_description
1 polymer ?
#
loop_
_entity_poly.entity_id
_entity_poly.type
_entity_poly.pdbx_seq_one_letter_code
_entity_poly.pdbx_strand_id
1 'polypeptide(L)'
;YMTANVGASHMRAGYKEPTGLPNRTAVDLMEELVESQHSIVIRDSMILCAFAKGATPDDVMVQAWTATTGEACTWEDLMERARMQWDQARQWNVDHWARQGKSAAEEDLLSWRLRREPIPSGVAAGMVSFVDDEDEAACMAAYYQHRGWTSEGLPAN
;
A
#
# COMPACT_ATOMS: atom_id res chain seq x y z
N TYR A 1 -5.34 -0.69 -3.59
CA TYR A 1 -5.97 -1.96 -4.03
C TYR A 1 -4.98 -2.87 -4.73
N MET A 2 -4.37 -2.44 -5.83
CA MET A 2 -3.39 -3.23 -6.61
C MET A 2 -2.28 -3.83 -5.74
N THR A 3 -1.70 -3.00 -4.86
CA THR A 3 -0.48 -3.34 -4.13
C THR A 3 -0.71 -3.91 -2.73
N ALA A 4 -1.97 -4.16 -2.34
CA ALA A 4 -2.28 -4.69 -1.02
C ALA A 4 -1.75 -6.14 -0.89
N ASN A 5 -0.98 -6.41 0.16
CA ASN A 5 -0.28 -7.69 0.35
C ASN A 5 -1.19 -8.92 0.61
N VAL A 6 -2.50 -8.73 0.73
CA VAL A 6 -3.51 -9.79 0.94
C VAL A 6 -4.55 -9.83 -0.19
N GLY A 7 -4.27 -9.21 -1.33
CA GLY A 7 -5.23 -8.95 -2.40
C GLY A 7 -6.06 -7.68 -2.15
N ALA A 8 -6.97 -7.37 -3.07
CA ALA A 8 -7.69 -6.11 -3.13
C ALA A 8 -8.44 -5.77 -1.82
N SER A 9 -7.84 -4.91 -1.00
CA SER A 9 -8.39 -4.47 0.29
C SER A 9 -8.13 -2.99 0.52
N HIS A 10 -9.15 -2.27 1.00
CA HIS A 10 -9.04 -0.87 1.41
C HIS A 10 -8.46 -0.73 2.83
N MET A 11 -8.44 -1.80 3.62
CA MET A 11 -7.91 -1.80 4.99
C MET A 11 -6.38 -1.76 5.03
N ARG A 12 -5.72 -1.89 3.88
CA ARG A 12 -4.25 -2.02 3.77
C ARG A 12 -3.55 -0.74 3.39
N ALA A 13 -4.25 0.37 3.21
CA ALA A 13 -3.67 1.66 2.89
C ALA A 13 -4.58 2.78 3.39
N GLY A 14 -4.05 3.99 3.58
CA GLY A 14 -4.88 5.15 3.85
C GLY A 14 -4.19 6.43 3.38
N TYR A 15 -4.95 7.30 2.72
CA TYR A 15 -4.48 8.61 2.30
C TYR A 15 -4.92 9.70 3.29
N LYS A 16 -4.09 10.72 3.49
CA LYS A 16 -4.29 11.87 4.40
C LYS A 16 -5.35 12.83 3.85
N GLU A 17 -5.50 12.92 2.53
CA GLU A 17 -6.55 13.70 1.86
C GLU A 17 -7.43 12.80 0.97
N PRO A 18 -8.70 13.15 0.70
CA PRO A 18 -9.40 12.54 -0.41
C PRO A 18 -8.59 12.81 -1.68
N THR A 19 -8.15 11.76 -2.35
CA THR A 19 -7.27 11.83 -3.53
C THR A 19 -7.90 12.59 -4.71
N GLY A 20 -9.19 12.90 -4.63
CA GLY A 20 -9.95 13.60 -5.66
C GLY A 20 -10.44 12.66 -6.76
N LEU A 21 -10.80 13.24 -7.91
CA LEU A 21 -11.14 12.50 -9.11
C LEU A 21 -9.85 11.98 -9.78
N PRO A 22 -9.88 10.84 -10.49
CA PRO A 22 -8.73 10.30 -11.23
C PRO A 22 -8.53 11.05 -12.56
N ASN A 23 -8.44 12.39 -12.50
CA ASN A 23 -8.24 13.28 -13.65
C ASN A 23 -6.85 13.95 -13.65
N ARG A 24 -6.00 13.57 -12.70
CA ARG A 24 -4.58 13.93 -12.61
C ARG A 24 -3.80 12.69 -12.17
N THR A 25 -2.52 12.67 -12.50
CA THR A 25 -1.61 11.62 -12.04
C THR A 25 -1.57 11.54 -10.51
N ALA A 26 -1.40 10.32 -10.00
CA ALA A 26 -1.26 10.02 -8.56
C ALA A 26 0.16 9.62 -8.16
N VAL A 27 1.15 9.82 -9.04
CA VAL A 27 2.57 9.49 -8.79
C VAL A 27 3.07 10.17 -7.51
N ASP A 28 2.64 11.40 -7.23
CA ASP A 28 2.98 12.17 -6.02
C ASP A 28 2.45 11.55 -4.72
N LEU A 29 1.50 10.61 -4.81
CA LEU A 29 0.89 9.95 -3.65
C LEU A 29 1.55 8.61 -3.30
N MET A 30 2.51 8.12 -4.11
CA MET A 30 3.06 6.77 -3.94
C MET A 30 3.93 6.64 -2.69
N GLU A 31 4.66 7.69 -2.31
CA GLU A 31 5.40 7.73 -1.04
C GLU A 31 4.47 7.60 0.17
N GLU A 32 3.41 8.41 0.18
CA GLU A 32 2.41 8.40 1.25
C GLU A 32 1.68 7.05 1.32
N LEU A 33 1.39 6.44 0.17
CA LEU A 33 0.81 5.10 0.12
C LEU A 33 1.70 4.09 0.84
N VAL A 34 3.01 4.07 0.55
CA VAL A 34 3.99 3.17 1.17
C VAL A 34 4.10 3.43 2.68
N GLU A 35 4.20 4.69 3.09
CA GLU A 35 4.22 5.09 4.51
C GLU A 35 2.97 4.59 5.24
N SER A 36 1.79 4.80 4.64
CA SER A 36 0.51 4.38 5.24
C SER A 36 0.41 2.87 5.43
N GLN A 37 0.97 2.11 4.49
CA GLN A 37 1.01 0.65 4.51
C GLN A 37 1.86 0.13 5.66
N HIS A 38 3.01 0.76 5.93
CA HIS A 38 3.83 0.46 7.11
C HIS A 38 3.10 0.78 8.42
N SER A 39 2.50 1.97 8.52
CA SER A 39 1.75 2.38 9.71
C SER A 39 0.60 1.41 10.03
N ILE A 40 -0.08 0.89 9.00
CA ILE A 40 -1.13 -0.12 9.18
C ILE A 40 -0.57 -1.46 9.69
N VAL A 41 0.59 -1.90 9.18
CA VAL A 41 1.23 -3.12 9.69
C VAL A 41 1.53 -3.00 11.18
N ILE A 42 2.04 -1.85 11.66
CA ILE A 42 2.28 -1.64 13.10
C ILE A 42 1.01 -1.88 13.91
N ARG A 43 -0.12 -1.29 13.48
CA ARG A 43 -1.42 -1.41 14.15
C ARG A 43 -1.93 -2.84 14.16
N ASP A 44 -1.82 -3.52 13.03
CA ASP A 44 -2.24 -4.92 12.90
C ASP A 44 -1.36 -5.87 13.71
N SER A 45 -0.04 -5.64 13.77
CA SER A 45 0.88 -6.39 14.62
C SER A 45 0.55 -6.25 16.11
N MET A 46 0.02 -5.08 16.52
CA MET A 46 -0.46 -4.84 17.88
C MET A 46 -1.92 -5.26 18.10
N ILE A 47 -2.58 -5.82 17.06
CA ILE A 47 -3.99 -6.24 17.08
C ILE A 47 -4.91 -5.08 17.51
N LEU A 48 -4.54 -3.86 17.13
CA LEU A 48 -5.33 -2.68 17.43
C LEU A 48 -6.42 -2.48 16.37
N CYS A 49 -7.65 -2.24 16.81
CA CYS A 49 -8.76 -1.97 15.90
C CYS A 49 -8.45 -0.80 14.97
N ALA A 50 -8.67 -0.96 13.66
CA ALA A 50 -8.46 0.08 12.66
C ALA A 50 -9.25 1.37 12.95
N PHE A 51 -10.42 1.27 13.61
CA PHE A 51 -11.22 2.44 14.01
C PHE A 51 -10.61 3.25 15.15
N ALA A 52 -9.64 2.70 15.88
CA ALA A 52 -8.91 3.43 16.92
C ALA A 52 -7.84 4.38 16.36
N LYS A 53 -7.58 4.39 15.03
CA LYS A 53 -6.50 5.19 14.41
C LYS A 53 -6.51 6.66 14.84
N GLY A 54 -7.68 7.31 14.82
CA GLY A 54 -7.80 8.72 15.22
C GLY A 54 -7.60 8.99 16.72
N ALA A 55 -7.73 7.96 17.57
CA ALA A 55 -7.57 8.07 19.02
C ALA A 55 -6.21 7.55 19.52
N THR A 56 -5.39 6.98 18.63
CA THR A 56 -4.09 6.37 18.97
C THR A 56 -3.03 6.93 18.03
N PRO A 57 -2.61 8.20 18.22
CA PRO A 57 -1.48 8.76 17.50
C PRO A 57 -0.19 7.95 17.77
N ASP A 58 0.84 8.21 16.96
CA ASP A 58 2.05 7.39 16.92
C ASP A 58 2.78 7.33 18.27
N ASP A 59 2.76 8.42 19.05
CA ASP A 59 3.32 8.47 20.40
C ASP A 59 2.57 7.55 21.38
N VAL A 60 1.23 7.46 21.27
CA VAL A 60 0.42 6.52 22.05
C VAL A 60 0.73 5.07 21.66
N MET A 61 0.95 4.81 20.36
CA MET A 61 1.34 3.48 19.88
C MET A 61 2.70 3.05 20.43
N VAL A 62 3.70 3.95 20.41
CA VAL A 62 5.04 3.70 20.97
C VAL A 62 4.97 3.48 22.48
N GLN A 63 4.21 4.28 23.21
CA GLN A 63 4.00 4.08 24.65
C GLN A 63 3.37 2.72 24.95
N ALA A 64 2.34 2.33 24.19
CA ALA A 64 1.69 1.04 24.34
C ALA A 64 2.63 -0.14 24.03
N TRP A 65 3.47 0.00 22.99
CA TRP A 65 4.52 -0.99 22.70
C TRP A 65 5.45 -1.15 23.89
N THR A 66 6.10 -0.08 24.35
CA THR A 66 7.06 -0.14 25.47
C THR A 66 6.42 -0.65 26.76
N ALA A 67 5.19 -0.26 27.07
CA ALA A 67 4.48 -0.75 28.24
C ALA A 67 4.17 -2.26 28.16
N THR A 68 3.95 -2.79 26.95
CA THR A 68 3.60 -4.21 26.75
C THR A 68 4.84 -5.11 26.66
N THR A 69 5.89 -4.65 25.97
CA THR A 69 7.07 -5.48 25.66
C THR A 69 8.26 -5.21 26.60
N GLY A 70 8.28 -4.06 27.28
CA GLY A 70 9.45 -3.57 28.01
C GLY A 70 10.55 -3.01 27.10
N GLU A 71 10.37 -3.05 25.77
CA GLU A 71 11.35 -2.56 24.80
C GLU A 71 11.13 -1.07 24.51
N ALA A 72 12.18 -0.27 24.72
CA ALA A 72 12.20 1.11 24.25
C ALA A 72 12.46 1.14 22.73
N CYS A 73 11.61 1.83 21.98
CA CYS A 73 11.77 2.04 20.55
C CYS A 73 11.19 3.40 20.13
N THR A 74 11.54 3.85 18.94
CA THR A 74 10.95 5.02 18.27
C THR A 74 9.86 4.58 17.28
N TRP A 75 9.09 5.53 16.77
CA TRP A 75 8.13 5.24 15.70
C TRP A 75 8.84 4.77 14.43
N GLU A 76 9.97 5.38 14.12
CA GLU A 76 10.83 5.02 12.99
C GLU A 76 11.33 3.57 13.09
N ASP A 77 11.69 3.10 14.30
CA ASP A 77 12.06 1.70 14.52
C ASP A 77 10.89 0.75 14.21
N LEU A 78 9.67 1.10 14.61
CA LEU A 78 8.47 0.32 14.31
C LEU A 78 8.14 0.34 12.81
N MET A 79 8.33 1.47 12.15
CA MET A 79 8.14 1.61 10.70
C MET A 79 9.13 0.75 9.91
N GLU A 80 10.39 0.69 10.34
CA GLU A 80 11.38 -0.19 9.72
C GLU A 80 11.02 -1.68 9.91
N ARG A 81 10.56 -2.07 11.11
CA ARG A 81 10.03 -3.42 11.36
C ARG A 81 8.82 -3.74 10.49
N ALA A 82 7.93 -2.78 10.31
CA ALA A 82 6.75 -2.90 9.47
C ALA A 82 7.11 -3.03 7.98
N ARG A 83 8.11 -2.28 7.50
CA ARG A 83 8.67 -2.40 6.16
C ARG A 83 9.16 -3.82 5.90
N MET A 84 9.99 -4.36 6.79
CA MET A 84 10.49 -5.75 6.69
C MET A 84 9.35 -6.79 6.68
N GLN A 85 8.30 -6.59 7.46
CA GLN A 85 7.12 -7.49 7.45
C GLN A 85 6.35 -7.40 6.13
N TRP A 86 6.21 -6.21 5.56
CA TRP A 86 5.57 -6.02 4.27
C TRP A 86 6.37 -6.70 3.14
N ASP A 87 7.70 -6.56 3.17
CA ASP A 87 8.60 -7.18 2.19
C ASP A 87 8.57 -8.71 2.29
N GLN A 88 8.50 -9.28 3.50
CA GLN A 88 8.31 -10.72 3.68
C GLN A 88 6.98 -11.23 3.12
N ALA A 89 5.88 -10.49 3.33
CA ALA A 89 4.59 -10.83 2.74
C ALA A 89 4.64 -10.74 1.20
N ARG A 90 5.34 -9.73 0.67
CA ARG A 90 5.58 -9.60 -0.77
C ARG A 90 6.37 -10.79 -1.31
N GLN A 91 7.47 -11.17 -0.66
CA GLN A 91 8.29 -12.30 -1.09
C GLN A 91 7.48 -13.59 -1.17
N TRP A 92 6.65 -13.85 -0.16
CA TRP A 92 5.75 -15.00 -0.16
C TRP A 92 4.78 -14.98 -1.37
N ASN A 93 4.17 -13.82 -1.65
CA ASN A 93 3.26 -13.64 -2.78
C ASN A 93 3.98 -13.87 -4.12
N VAL A 94 5.15 -13.24 -4.30
CA VAL A 94 6.00 -13.41 -5.49
C VAL A 94 6.35 -14.87 -5.74
N ASP A 95 6.79 -15.59 -4.71
CA ASP A 95 7.11 -17.01 -4.81
C ASP A 95 5.87 -17.85 -5.18
N HIS A 96 4.71 -17.48 -4.65
CA HIS A 96 3.45 -18.13 -4.96
C HIS A 96 3.01 -17.90 -6.43
N TRP A 97 3.14 -16.68 -6.92
CA TRP A 97 2.82 -16.31 -8.31
C TRP A 97 3.78 -16.94 -9.31
N ALA A 98 5.09 -16.97 -8.99
CA ALA A 98 6.09 -17.62 -9.83
C ALA A 98 5.78 -19.11 -10.06
N ARG A 99 5.29 -19.83 -9.03
CA ARG A 99 4.84 -21.23 -9.18
C ARG A 99 3.62 -21.40 -10.09
N GLN A 100 2.86 -20.33 -10.31
CA GLN A 100 1.73 -20.28 -11.25
C GLN A 100 2.13 -19.74 -12.63
N GLY A 101 3.40 -19.42 -12.84
CA GLY A 101 3.89 -18.82 -14.08
C GLY A 101 3.46 -17.36 -14.27
N LYS A 102 3.23 -16.63 -13.18
CA LYS A 102 2.80 -15.23 -13.20
C LYS A 102 3.86 -14.30 -12.62
N SER A 103 3.98 -13.12 -13.20
CA SER A 103 4.82 -12.04 -12.71
C SER A 103 4.09 -11.19 -11.66
N ALA A 104 4.87 -10.47 -10.85
CA ALA A 104 4.34 -9.49 -9.91
C ALA A 104 3.50 -8.40 -10.61
N ALA A 105 3.98 -7.92 -11.77
CA ALA A 105 3.28 -6.90 -12.56
C ALA A 105 1.91 -7.37 -13.08
N GLU A 106 1.71 -8.66 -13.34
CA GLU A 106 0.40 -9.22 -13.74
C GLU A 106 -0.57 -9.31 -12.56
N GLU A 107 -0.06 -9.40 -11.34
CA GLU A 107 -0.84 -9.56 -10.12
C GLU A 107 -1.11 -8.22 -9.41
N ASP A 108 -0.28 -7.21 -9.63
CA ASP A 108 -0.50 -5.83 -9.17
C ASP A 108 -1.39 -5.03 -10.12
N LEU A 109 -2.54 -5.60 -10.52
CA LEU A 109 -3.50 -4.94 -11.42
C LEU A 109 -4.87 -4.76 -10.75
N LEU A 110 -5.55 -3.67 -11.11
CA LEU A 110 -6.98 -3.57 -10.87
C LEU A 110 -7.74 -4.51 -11.82
N SER A 111 -8.99 -4.81 -11.46
CA SER A 111 -9.87 -5.55 -12.37
C SER A 111 -10.04 -4.80 -13.70
N TRP A 112 -10.24 -5.55 -14.79
CA TRP A 112 -10.37 -4.99 -16.13
C TRP A 112 -11.41 -3.86 -16.20
N ARG A 113 -12.56 -4.03 -15.55
CA ARG A 113 -13.64 -3.02 -15.50
C ARG A 113 -13.13 -1.68 -14.95
N LEU A 114 -12.41 -1.70 -13.84
CA LEU A 114 -11.90 -0.49 -13.20
C LEU A 114 -10.84 0.25 -14.04
N ARG A 115 -10.20 -0.45 -14.97
CA ARG A 115 -9.17 0.09 -15.87
C ARG A 115 -9.72 0.50 -17.24
N ARG A 116 -10.83 -0.09 -17.69
CA ARG A 116 -11.25 -0.03 -19.10
C ARG A 116 -12.71 0.36 -19.33
N GLU A 117 -13.57 0.30 -18.31
CA GLU A 117 -14.99 0.65 -18.44
C GLU A 117 -15.23 2.01 -17.77
N PRO A 118 -15.38 3.10 -18.54
CA PRO A 118 -15.58 4.43 -17.98
C PRO A 118 -16.85 4.50 -17.13
N ILE A 119 -16.79 5.27 -16.04
CA ILE A 119 -17.97 5.51 -15.21
C ILE A 119 -19.07 6.17 -16.06
N PRO A 120 -20.33 5.65 -16.04
CA PRO A 120 -21.36 6.07 -16.98
C PRO A 120 -21.98 7.44 -16.67
N SER A 121 -21.92 7.92 -15.42
CA SER A 121 -22.57 9.17 -15.00
C SER A 121 -22.00 9.72 -13.69
N GLY A 122 -22.39 10.94 -13.32
CA GLY A 122 -21.95 11.62 -12.10
C GLY A 122 -20.65 12.40 -12.26
N VAL A 123 -20.06 12.83 -11.14
CA VAL A 123 -18.88 13.72 -11.14
C VAL A 123 -17.63 13.10 -11.77
N ALA A 124 -17.55 11.77 -11.82
CA ALA A 124 -16.45 11.01 -12.41
C ALA A 124 -16.81 10.43 -13.80
N ALA A 125 -17.89 10.88 -14.44
CA ALA A 125 -18.34 10.34 -15.73
C ALA A 125 -17.23 10.39 -16.78
N GLY A 126 -17.05 9.28 -17.51
CA GLY A 126 -16.01 9.14 -18.53
C GLY A 126 -14.62 8.79 -17.99
N MET A 127 -14.44 8.71 -16.67
CA MET A 127 -13.14 8.37 -16.05
C MET A 127 -13.03 6.87 -15.75
N VAL A 128 -11.79 6.38 -15.76
CA VAL A 128 -11.36 5.08 -15.20
C VAL A 128 -10.39 5.33 -14.04
N SER A 129 -9.75 4.30 -13.46
CA SER A 129 -8.97 4.44 -12.23
C SER A 129 -7.66 5.24 -12.37
N PHE A 130 -7.14 5.36 -13.59
CA PHE A 130 -5.92 6.10 -13.93
C PHE A 130 -6.21 7.04 -15.10
N VAL A 131 -5.34 8.03 -15.31
CA VAL A 131 -5.49 8.98 -16.42
C VAL A 131 -5.38 8.24 -17.76
N ASP A 132 -4.37 7.38 -17.89
CA ASP A 132 -4.10 6.50 -19.02
C ASP A 132 -3.22 5.31 -18.58
N ASP A 133 -2.81 4.46 -19.53
CA ASP A 133 -1.97 3.29 -19.25
C ASP A 133 -0.53 3.70 -18.86
N GLU A 134 -0.04 4.83 -19.38
CA GLU A 134 1.25 5.40 -19.02
C GLU A 134 1.28 5.91 -17.57
N ASP A 135 0.21 6.57 -17.12
CA ASP A 135 0.02 7.01 -15.73
C ASP A 135 -0.08 5.83 -14.75
N GLU A 136 -0.81 4.78 -15.11
CA GLU A 136 -0.85 3.52 -14.35
C GLU A 136 0.56 2.94 -14.17
N ALA A 137 1.32 2.85 -15.26
CA ALA A 137 2.70 2.35 -15.24
C ALA A 137 3.63 3.23 -14.42
N ALA A 138 3.51 4.57 -14.52
CA ALA A 138 4.31 5.52 -13.76
C ALA A 138 4.03 5.44 -12.25
N CYS A 139 2.75 5.32 -11.85
CA CYS A 139 2.37 5.13 -10.46
C CYS A 139 2.98 3.83 -9.89
N MET A 140 2.91 2.73 -10.64
CA MET A 140 3.49 1.46 -10.20
C MET A 140 5.02 1.48 -10.11
N ALA A 141 5.69 2.13 -11.06
CA ALA A 141 7.13 2.31 -11.03
C ALA A 141 7.58 3.14 -9.81
N ALA A 142 6.90 4.26 -9.53
CA ALA A 142 7.16 5.07 -8.35
C ALA A 142 6.89 4.29 -7.06
N TYR A 143 5.81 3.51 -6.99
CA TYR A 143 5.53 2.64 -5.85
C TYR A 143 6.66 1.64 -5.58
N TYR A 144 7.15 0.92 -6.61
CA TYR A 144 8.28 0.00 -6.45
C TYR A 144 9.56 0.71 -6.03
N GLN A 145 9.82 1.91 -6.56
CA GLN A 145 10.95 2.73 -6.16
C GLN A 145 10.88 3.12 -4.68
N HIS A 146 9.75 3.62 -4.19
CA HIS A 146 9.56 3.97 -2.78
C HIS A 146 9.63 2.75 -1.85
N ARG A 147 9.33 1.56 -2.37
CA ARG A 147 9.52 0.29 -1.66
C ARG A 147 10.97 -0.18 -1.60
N GLY A 148 11.86 0.36 -2.43
CA GLY A 148 13.21 -0.18 -2.62
C GLY A 148 13.21 -1.54 -3.35
N TRP A 149 12.17 -1.81 -4.15
CA TRP A 149 12.03 -3.04 -4.93
C TRP A 149 12.64 -2.89 -6.32
N THR A 150 12.86 -4.00 -7.02
CA THR A 150 13.26 -3.98 -8.43
C THR A 150 12.14 -3.47 -9.32
N SER A 151 12.44 -3.14 -10.58
CA SER A 151 11.45 -2.75 -11.60
C SER A 151 10.38 -3.81 -11.85
N GLU A 152 10.68 -5.07 -11.54
CA GLU A 152 9.78 -6.22 -11.67
C GLU A 152 8.90 -6.40 -10.42
N GLY A 153 9.00 -5.50 -9.43
CA GLY A 153 8.21 -5.51 -8.21
C GLY A 153 8.67 -6.55 -7.20
N LEU A 154 9.96 -6.90 -7.20
CA LEU A 154 10.57 -7.88 -6.30
C LEU A 154 11.31 -7.16 -5.16
N PRO A 155 11.21 -7.61 -3.89
CA PRO A 155 12.07 -7.10 -2.83
C PRO A 155 13.56 -7.21 -3.21
N ALA A 156 14.31 -6.10 -3.15
CA ALA A 156 15.76 -6.14 -3.25
C ALA A 156 16.30 -6.50 -1.87
N ASN A 157 16.94 -7.68 -1.77
CA ASN A 157 17.48 -8.21 -0.50
C ASN A 157 18.35 -7.20 0.26
#